data_AF-A0A8H4X9C6-F1
#
_entry.id   AF-A0A8H4X9C6-F1
#
_cell.length_a   1.000
_cell.length_b   1.000
_cell.length_c   1.000
_cell.angle_alpha   90.00
_cell.angle_beta   90.00
_cell.angle_gamma   90.00
#
_symmetry.space_group_name_H-M   'P 1'
#
loop_
_entity.id
_entity.type
_entity.pdbx_description
1 polymer ?
#
loop_
_entity_poly.entity_id
_entity_poly.type
_entity_poly.pdbx_seq_one_letter_code
_entity_poly.pdbx_strand_id
1 'polypeptide(L)'
;MSMPIAELKDFDVIRVARSDGSDTGPGYWPATAPTTAFPNKKTKDAMAMDKIPRTKPQMVRLAEDDPRFVEWKVKLGILLKQELCPNPDEGNPWLVNFPRGYWLYEKSKHLWVSGYPIKVKLFKSPQEFAVHLIWLLSTSMDYRDCCCAHCNASNPIRGSIFADDGLIITHEPVKAEKMPPRVTPVPLPPMPGQAPQKVNNVVPRPASTQSTPVATAQNSPAPTPVAAPAAPIQQVQQLPQIRPQEQIIQPQPQAQPQPQPQQQQQIQPQPQVQQQIQQQAPPVAQVAPQPIQWALKSAVLFRSGELVWYQNGNTWRLGVIAASAPSSPSSPNGQHEVMPIGHGIVQQNNVTKTEVDMRPFYAFTVPPVTLPELKDKEYDGVSWESLFQSTDGNRREMIALDASKMAAVKIDYSYSLWSKLSEDPNVKTVTYYGCFFGAERVEIGDAMRLRSLPADLNVPAETGVLGLRFIFTTKDFPGAVFFRGHIYQLVSEDQPNIVRDEHLPLALRSESQWRHSVGAKRWRYALVKENVVFKEQSIRGRFYPTHRLLPILNPAEFQSSVAQRRVDDQYAHLNNRMDGVGRYLGRKINRIDTLGASVTHTARISLESFIREGDQPVE
;
A
#
# COMPACT_ATOMS: atom_id res chain seq x y z
N MET A 1 -7.04 -43.57 29.54
CA MET A 1 -7.74 -42.99 30.70
C MET A 1 -8.51 -41.80 30.15
N SER A 2 -9.83 -41.90 30.09
CA SER A 2 -10.70 -40.79 29.69
C SER A 2 -10.63 -39.71 30.75
N MET A 3 -10.44 -38.45 30.34
CA MET A 3 -10.51 -37.33 31.29
C MET A 3 -11.94 -37.23 31.85
N PRO A 4 -12.12 -37.21 33.17
CA PRO A 4 -13.44 -37.08 33.77
C PRO A 4 -14.05 -35.72 33.45
N ILE A 5 -15.37 -35.67 33.25
CA ILE A 5 -16.19 -34.47 32.92
C ILE A 5 -15.94 -33.30 33.89
N ALA A 6 -15.40 -33.55 35.08
CA ALA A 6 -15.01 -32.53 36.05
C ALA A 6 -13.82 -31.64 35.59
N GLU A 7 -12.89 -32.14 34.77
CA GLU A 7 -11.72 -31.36 34.27
C GLU A 7 -12.06 -30.47 33.07
N LEU A 8 -13.23 -30.62 32.46
CA LEU A 8 -13.71 -29.73 31.38
C LEU A 8 -14.26 -28.40 31.91
N LYS A 9 -14.35 -28.21 33.24
CA LYS A 9 -14.83 -26.96 33.85
C LYS A 9 -13.86 -25.79 33.66
N ASP A 10 -12.59 -26.08 33.38
CA ASP A 10 -11.54 -25.07 33.21
C ASP A 10 -11.36 -24.65 31.74
N PHE A 11 -12.16 -25.18 30.82
CA PHE A 11 -12.10 -24.84 29.39
C PHE A 11 -13.41 -24.21 28.90
N ASP A 12 -13.28 -23.18 28.07
CA ASP A 12 -14.38 -22.71 27.24
C ASP A 12 -14.50 -23.63 26.01
N VAL A 13 -15.61 -24.37 25.94
CA VAL A 13 -15.82 -25.35 24.86
C VAL A 13 -16.34 -24.65 23.59
N ILE A 14 -15.50 -24.62 22.56
CA ILE A 14 -15.81 -24.01 21.27
C ILE A 14 -16.45 -25.03 20.34
N ARG A 15 -17.63 -24.69 19.80
CA ARG A 15 -18.36 -25.50 18.83
C ARG A 15 -18.45 -24.76 17.50
N VAL A 16 -17.91 -25.37 16.45
CA VAL A 16 -18.06 -24.85 15.09
C VAL A 16 -19.40 -25.31 14.53
N ALA A 17 -20.35 -24.39 14.39
CA ALA A 17 -21.72 -24.70 13.98
C ALA A 17 -21.84 -25.15 12.53
N ARG A 18 -20.95 -24.64 11.66
CA ARG A 18 -20.89 -24.97 10.24
C ARG A 18 -19.87 -26.08 9.98
N SER A 19 -20.18 -26.96 9.04
CA SER A 19 -19.21 -27.94 8.56
C SER A 19 -19.42 -28.33 7.11
N ASP A 20 -18.32 -28.51 6.40
CA ASP A 20 -18.20 -29.14 5.09
C ASP A 20 -17.70 -30.61 5.19
N GLY A 21 -17.66 -31.16 6.40
CA GLY A 21 -17.14 -32.48 6.68
C GLY A 21 -17.87 -33.60 5.94
N SER A 22 -17.11 -34.44 5.24
CA SER A 22 -17.60 -35.52 4.37
C SER A 22 -17.21 -36.92 4.86
N ASP A 23 -16.53 -37.06 6.00
CA ASP A 23 -16.24 -38.36 6.60
C ASP A 23 -17.48 -38.89 7.33
N THR A 24 -18.03 -40.01 6.82
CA THR A 24 -19.28 -40.62 7.30
C THR A 24 -19.10 -41.54 8.50
N GLY A 25 -17.88 -41.73 8.99
CA GLY A 25 -17.60 -42.43 10.22
C GLY A 25 -16.90 -43.79 10.06
N PRO A 26 -17.12 -44.78 10.96
CA PRO A 26 -16.37 -46.03 10.92
C PRO A 26 -16.56 -46.76 9.59
N GLY A 27 -15.46 -47.17 8.95
CA GLY A 27 -15.48 -47.77 7.61
C GLY A 27 -15.28 -46.78 6.45
N TYR A 28 -15.22 -45.46 6.72
CA TYR A 28 -14.92 -44.46 5.69
C TYR A 28 -13.57 -44.70 5.02
N TRP A 29 -12.56 -45.11 5.80
CA TRP A 29 -11.31 -45.69 5.31
C TRP A 29 -11.36 -47.21 5.48
N PRO A 30 -11.25 -48.01 4.40
CA PRO A 30 -11.43 -49.46 4.47
C PRO A 30 -10.30 -50.12 5.27
N ALA A 31 -10.69 -50.97 6.22
CA ALA A 31 -9.78 -51.91 6.85
C ALA A 31 -9.55 -53.10 5.89
N THR A 32 -8.31 -53.38 5.52
CA THR A 32 -8.01 -54.61 4.78
C THR A 32 -8.17 -55.80 5.71
N ALA A 33 -9.24 -56.59 5.51
CA ALA A 33 -9.31 -57.93 6.07
C ALA A 33 -8.19 -58.81 5.47
N PRO A 34 -7.57 -59.72 6.25
CA PRO A 34 -6.56 -60.62 5.72
C PRO A 34 -7.19 -61.57 4.71
N THR A 35 -6.68 -61.55 3.47
CA THR A 35 -7.06 -62.49 2.40
C THR A 35 -6.71 -63.92 2.78
N THR A 36 -7.72 -64.78 2.89
CA THR A 36 -7.60 -66.23 2.94
C THR A 36 -7.09 -66.79 1.62
N ALA A 37 -6.02 -67.59 1.69
CA ALA A 37 -5.38 -68.25 0.55
C ALA A 37 -6.28 -69.31 -0.10
N PHE A 38 -6.24 -69.41 -1.44
CA PHE A 38 -6.66 -70.60 -2.21
C PHE A 38 -5.44 -71.22 -2.93
N PRO A 39 -5.33 -72.57 -2.99
CA PRO A 39 -4.06 -73.23 -3.34
C PRO A 39 -3.95 -73.71 -4.81
N ASN A 40 -2.74 -73.59 -5.35
CA ASN A 40 -1.99 -74.48 -6.27
C ASN A 40 -2.56 -74.96 -7.63
N LYS A 41 -1.77 -74.71 -8.71
CA LYS A 41 -1.06 -75.77 -9.48
C LYS A 41 -0.04 -75.23 -10.54
N LYS A 42 1.23 -75.66 -10.39
CA LYS A 42 2.37 -75.96 -11.33
C LYS A 42 2.42 -75.22 -12.71
N THR A 43 3.55 -74.70 -13.21
CA THR A 43 4.87 -75.36 -13.43
C THR A 43 5.97 -74.36 -13.86
N LYS A 44 7.20 -74.62 -13.41
CA LYS A 44 8.55 -74.44 -14.05
C LYS A 44 9.27 -73.06 -14.16
N ASP A 45 10.39 -73.02 -13.42
CA ASP A 45 11.70 -72.36 -13.58
C ASP A 45 11.86 -70.83 -13.70
N ALA A 46 12.52 -70.29 -12.65
CA ALA A 46 13.77 -69.49 -12.68
C ALA A 46 13.72 -68.14 -11.92
N MET A 47 14.52 -68.08 -10.85
CA MET A 47 15.18 -66.92 -10.22
C MET A 47 14.37 -65.65 -9.90
N ALA A 48 14.02 -65.46 -8.63
CA ALA A 48 14.09 -64.16 -7.95
C ALA A 48 14.04 -64.33 -6.42
N MET A 49 15.04 -63.80 -5.71
CA MET A 49 15.11 -63.75 -4.24
C MET A 49 13.90 -63.03 -3.63
N ASP A 50 13.45 -63.58 -2.50
CA ASP A 50 12.34 -63.17 -1.64
C ASP A 50 12.25 -61.66 -1.35
N LYS A 51 11.12 -61.07 -1.72
CA LYS A 51 10.59 -59.83 -1.12
C LYS A 51 9.39 -60.19 -0.24
N ILE A 52 9.54 -59.97 1.06
CA ILE A 52 8.47 -60.03 2.06
C ILE A 52 7.30 -59.11 1.61
N PRO A 53 6.04 -59.58 1.56
CA PRO A 53 4.90 -58.75 1.19
C PRO A 53 4.65 -57.68 2.26
N ARG A 54 4.90 -56.42 1.90
CA ARG A 54 4.70 -55.26 2.77
C ARG A 54 3.19 -55.01 2.96
N THR A 55 2.64 -55.36 4.12
CA THR A 55 1.26 -55.02 4.51
C THR A 55 1.07 -53.51 4.41
N LYS A 56 0.09 -53.06 3.62
CA LYS A 56 -0.15 -51.62 3.40
C LYS A 56 -0.54 -50.95 4.72
N PRO A 57 0.05 -49.80 5.09
CA PRO A 57 -0.30 -49.09 6.30
C PRO A 57 -1.76 -48.61 6.27
N GLN A 58 -2.56 -49.09 7.22
CA GLN A 58 -3.99 -48.80 7.37
C GLN A 58 -4.21 -47.50 8.17
N MET A 59 -5.25 -46.73 7.83
CA MET A 59 -5.71 -45.58 8.63
C MET A 59 -6.65 -46.06 9.73
N VAL A 60 -6.29 -45.83 10.99
CA VAL A 60 -7.07 -46.21 12.18
C VAL A 60 -7.72 -44.97 12.77
N ARG A 61 -9.04 -44.97 12.94
CA ARG A 61 -9.75 -43.83 13.53
C ARG A 61 -9.53 -43.80 15.04
N LEU A 62 -9.26 -42.62 15.60
CA LEU A 62 -9.16 -42.42 17.05
C LEU A 62 -10.52 -42.07 17.64
N ALA A 63 -10.78 -42.59 18.85
CA ALA A 63 -11.95 -42.21 19.64
C ALA A 63 -11.79 -40.78 20.18
N GLU A 64 -12.90 -40.07 20.42
CA GLU A 64 -12.85 -38.66 20.88
C GLU A 64 -12.22 -38.51 22.27
N ASP A 65 -12.26 -39.55 23.09
CA ASP A 65 -11.66 -39.63 24.41
C ASP A 65 -10.20 -40.14 24.38
N ASP A 66 -9.66 -40.47 23.20
CA ASP A 66 -8.23 -40.78 23.05
C ASP A 66 -7.42 -39.53 23.45
N PRO A 67 -6.40 -39.64 24.33
CA PRO A 67 -5.61 -38.50 24.78
C PRO A 67 -5.01 -37.68 23.64
N ARG A 68 -4.64 -38.31 22.51
CA ARG A 68 -4.09 -37.64 21.34
C ARG A 68 -5.15 -36.85 20.58
N PHE A 69 -6.40 -37.33 20.59
CA PHE A 69 -7.53 -36.57 20.05
C PHE A 69 -7.81 -35.36 20.94
N VAL A 70 -7.87 -35.55 22.26
CA VAL A 70 -8.05 -34.45 23.22
C VAL A 70 -6.95 -33.40 23.08
N GLU A 71 -5.69 -33.82 22.93
CA GLU A 71 -4.56 -32.91 22.68
C GLU A 71 -4.75 -32.08 21.40
N TRP A 72 -5.25 -32.68 20.32
CA TRP A 72 -5.61 -31.95 19.10
C TRP A 72 -6.69 -30.90 19.35
N LYS A 73 -7.75 -31.24 20.11
CA LYS A 73 -8.83 -30.31 20.45
C LYS A 73 -8.33 -29.10 21.26
N VAL A 74 -7.40 -29.32 22.19
CA VAL A 74 -6.76 -28.25 22.98
C VAL A 74 -5.87 -27.40 22.08
N LYS A 75 -5.02 -28.00 21.25
CA LYS A 75 -4.14 -27.26 20.32
C LYS A 75 -4.93 -26.38 19.35
N LEU A 76 -6.04 -26.90 18.81
CA LEU A 76 -6.94 -26.11 17.97
C LEU A 76 -7.55 -24.94 18.76
N GLY A 77 -7.92 -25.15 20.02
CA GLY A 77 -8.44 -24.07 20.88
C GLY A 77 -7.43 -22.97 21.11
N ILE A 78 -6.17 -23.31 21.39
CA ILE A 78 -5.09 -22.33 21.52
C ILE A 78 -4.95 -21.52 20.22
N LEU A 79 -4.88 -22.19 19.07
CA LEU A 79 -4.74 -21.54 17.77
C LEU A 79 -5.92 -20.62 17.44
N LEU A 80 -7.15 -21.08 17.69
CA LEU A 80 -8.33 -20.25 17.46
C LEU A 80 -8.40 -19.05 18.41
N LYS A 81 -8.03 -19.22 19.67
CA LYS A 81 -8.03 -18.13 20.65
C LYS A 81 -7.00 -17.06 20.28
N GLN A 82 -5.81 -17.47 19.81
CA GLN A 82 -4.77 -16.57 19.33
C GLN A 82 -5.23 -15.72 18.12
N GLU A 83 -5.99 -16.31 17.22
CA GLU A 83 -6.42 -15.62 15.99
C GLU A 83 -7.71 -14.80 16.17
N LEU A 84 -8.60 -15.21 17.09
CA LEU A 84 -9.94 -14.64 17.21
C LEU A 84 -10.11 -13.72 18.43
N CYS A 85 -9.24 -13.80 19.44
CA CYS A 85 -9.33 -12.95 20.63
C CYS A 85 -8.27 -11.84 20.62
N PRO A 86 -8.63 -10.59 20.97
CA PRO A 86 -7.68 -9.49 21.07
C PRO A 86 -6.66 -9.67 22.20
N ASN A 87 -7.06 -10.35 23.30
CA ASN A 87 -6.22 -10.70 24.43
C ASN A 87 -6.26 -12.22 24.65
N PRO A 88 -5.46 -13.01 23.92
CA PRO A 88 -5.55 -14.48 23.96
C PRO A 88 -5.15 -15.10 25.30
N ASP A 89 -4.36 -14.38 26.11
CA ASP A 89 -3.90 -14.82 27.43
C ASP A 89 -4.93 -14.60 28.55
N GLU A 90 -6.02 -13.87 28.29
CA GLU A 90 -7.07 -13.60 29.27
C GLU A 90 -8.19 -14.66 29.21
N GLY A 91 -8.72 -15.06 30.37
CA GLY A 91 -9.82 -16.02 30.48
C GLY A 91 -9.43 -17.50 30.30
N ASN A 92 -10.41 -18.39 30.31
CA ASN A 92 -10.17 -19.83 30.26
C ASN A 92 -9.55 -20.27 28.91
N PRO A 93 -8.72 -21.31 28.88
CA PRO A 93 -8.27 -21.94 27.65
C PRO A 93 -9.46 -22.48 26.83
N TRP A 94 -9.31 -22.53 25.51
CA TRP A 94 -10.36 -23.03 24.63
C TRP A 94 -10.17 -24.52 24.34
N LEU A 95 -11.28 -25.26 24.29
CA LEU A 95 -11.30 -26.64 23.83
C LEU A 95 -12.24 -26.77 22.63
N VAL A 96 -11.71 -27.12 21.46
CA VAL A 96 -12.49 -27.14 20.22
C VAL A 96 -13.09 -28.50 19.95
N ASN A 97 -14.40 -28.55 19.76
CA ASN A 97 -15.06 -29.73 19.22
C ASN A 97 -14.91 -29.78 17.70
N PHE A 98 -14.52 -30.93 17.17
CA PHE A 98 -14.40 -31.13 15.74
C PHE A 98 -15.76 -30.88 15.07
N PRO A 99 -15.80 -30.15 13.94
CA PRO A 99 -17.02 -30.01 13.15
C PRO A 99 -17.54 -31.37 12.67
N ARG A 100 -18.85 -31.45 12.42
CA ARG A 100 -19.50 -32.68 11.94
C ARG A 100 -18.84 -33.21 10.67
N GLY A 101 -18.49 -34.50 10.65
CA GLY A 101 -17.90 -35.12 9.46
C GLY A 101 -16.39 -34.87 9.32
N TYR A 102 -15.74 -34.37 10.37
CA TYR A 102 -14.29 -34.40 10.54
C TYR A 102 -13.88 -35.35 11.66
N TRP A 103 -12.82 -36.13 11.43
CA TRP A 103 -12.34 -37.15 12.37
C TRP A 103 -10.81 -37.27 12.34
N LEU A 104 -10.21 -37.57 13.50
CA LEU A 104 -8.78 -37.81 13.62
C LEU A 104 -8.45 -39.30 13.40
N TYR A 105 -7.43 -39.56 12.59
CA TYR A 105 -6.92 -40.88 12.27
C TYR A 105 -5.43 -40.99 12.55
N GLU A 106 -4.99 -42.17 12.94
CA GLU A 106 -3.59 -42.55 13.00
C GLU A 106 -3.22 -43.41 11.78
N LYS A 107 -2.09 -43.08 11.14
CA LYS A 107 -1.47 -43.89 10.09
C LYS A 107 0.04 -43.83 10.23
N SER A 108 0.68 -44.99 10.40
CA SER A 108 2.14 -45.08 10.56
C SER A 108 2.69 -44.16 11.65
N LYS A 109 2.02 -44.09 12.82
CA LYS A 109 2.32 -43.19 13.95
C LYS A 109 2.14 -41.69 13.69
N HIS A 110 1.60 -41.29 12.54
CA HIS A 110 1.23 -39.91 12.25
C HIS A 110 -0.28 -39.71 12.39
N LEU A 111 -0.67 -38.52 12.88
CA LEU A 111 -2.06 -38.14 13.05
C LEU A 111 -2.52 -37.28 11.88
N TRP A 112 -3.74 -37.54 11.41
CA TRP A 112 -4.32 -36.92 10.23
C TRP A 112 -5.78 -36.61 10.48
N VAL A 113 -6.23 -35.41 10.13
CA VAL A 113 -7.66 -35.11 10.13
C VAL A 113 -8.23 -35.41 8.75
N SER A 114 -9.20 -36.32 8.73
CA SER A 114 -10.03 -36.61 7.56
C SER A 114 -11.37 -35.92 7.69
N GLY A 115 -12.03 -35.65 6.56
CA GLY A 115 -13.32 -34.95 6.52
C GLY A 115 -13.41 -33.88 5.45
N TYR A 116 -12.30 -33.40 4.91
CA TYR A 116 -12.34 -32.43 3.80
C TYR A 116 -13.14 -32.99 2.61
N PRO A 117 -13.94 -32.18 1.87
CA PRO A 117 -14.80 -32.66 0.77
C PRO A 117 -14.09 -33.53 -0.27
N ILE A 118 -12.80 -33.27 -0.50
CA ILE A 118 -11.94 -34.12 -1.31
C ILE A 118 -11.26 -35.16 -0.41
N LYS A 119 -11.76 -36.40 -0.43
CA LYS A 119 -11.36 -37.52 0.45
C LYS A 119 -9.85 -37.73 0.62
N VAL A 120 -9.05 -37.48 -0.42
CA VAL A 120 -7.58 -37.68 -0.37
C VAL A 120 -6.81 -36.56 0.32
N LYS A 121 -7.45 -35.42 0.59
CA LYS A 121 -6.83 -34.27 1.26
C LYS A 121 -7.02 -34.41 2.78
N LEU A 122 -5.92 -34.66 3.47
CA LEU A 122 -5.87 -34.88 4.92
C LEU A 122 -5.01 -33.79 5.55
N PHE A 123 -5.54 -33.11 6.58
CA PHE A 123 -4.76 -32.13 7.33
C PHE A 123 -3.77 -32.86 8.24
N LYS A 124 -2.50 -32.47 8.18
CA LYS A 124 -1.39 -33.18 8.84
C LYS A 124 -1.04 -32.62 10.21
N SER A 125 -1.55 -31.43 10.52
CA SER A 125 -1.27 -30.73 11.77
C SER A 125 -2.49 -29.91 12.23
N PRO A 126 -2.58 -29.60 13.54
CA PRO A 126 -3.60 -28.70 14.06
C PRO A 126 -3.58 -27.34 13.37
N GLN A 127 -2.40 -26.82 13.01
CA GLN A 127 -2.23 -25.53 12.33
C GLN A 127 -2.88 -25.54 10.95
N GLU A 128 -2.65 -26.58 10.15
CA GLU A 128 -3.26 -26.69 8.82
C GLU A 128 -4.79 -26.75 8.90
N PHE A 129 -5.33 -27.48 9.90
CA PHE A 129 -6.77 -27.61 10.08
C PHE A 129 -7.40 -26.35 10.70
N ALA A 130 -6.72 -25.67 11.63
CA ALA A 130 -7.21 -24.47 12.31
C ALA A 130 -7.56 -23.35 11.32
N VAL A 131 -6.77 -23.17 10.25
CA VAL A 131 -7.09 -22.19 9.20
C VAL A 131 -8.43 -22.50 8.52
N HIS A 132 -8.70 -23.79 8.27
CA HIS A 132 -10.00 -24.22 7.74
C HIS A 132 -11.13 -24.02 8.75
N LEU A 133 -10.87 -24.22 10.05
CA LEU A 133 -11.83 -23.95 11.12
C LEU A 133 -12.16 -22.46 11.24
N ILE A 134 -11.17 -21.57 11.12
CA ILE A 134 -11.39 -20.11 11.11
C ILE A 134 -12.29 -19.73 9.95
N TRP A 135 -12.02 -20.28 8.75
CA TRP A 135 -12.93 -20.09 7.63
C TRP A 135 -14.31 -20.63 7.96
N LEU A 136 -14.46 -21.86 8.49
CA LEU A 136 -15.76 -22.41 8.90
C LEU A 136 -16.51 -21.56 9.93
N LEU A 137 -15.81 -20.81 10.78
CA LEU A 137 -16.37 -19.84 11.73
C LEU A 137 -16.72 -18.48 11.09
N SER A 138 -16.20 -18.19 9.91
CA SER A 138 -16.53 -16.98 9.15
C SER A 138 -17.88 -17.07 8.43
N THR A 139 -18.34 -15.94 7.88
CA THR A 139 -19.56 -15.87 7.07
C THR A 139 -19.35 -16.33 5.62
N SER A 140 -18.11 -16.47 5.14
CA SER A 140 -17.85 -16.84 3.73
C SER A 140 -18.15 -18.31 3.48
N MET A 141 -18.97 -18.60 2.47
CA MET A 141 -19.27 -19.96 2.00
C MET A 141 -18.38 -20.38 0.80
N ASP A 142 -17.51 -19.48 0.32
CA ASP A 142 -16.60 -19.77 -0.80
C ASP A 142 -15.28 -20.33 -0.27
N TYR A 143 -14.90 -21.51 -0.75
CA TYR A 143 -13.62 -22.14 -0.43
C TYR A 143 -12.42 -21.29 -0.85
N ARG A 144 -12.57 -20.35 -1.79
CA ARG A 144 -11.49 -19.42 -2.19
C ARG A 144 -11.10 -18.45 -1.08
N ASP A 145 -12.01 -18.15 -0.17
CA ASP A 145 -11.74 -17.32 1.01
C ASP A 145 -11.11 -18.13 2.14
N CYS A 146 -11.06 -19.46 2.02
CA CYS A 146 -10.36 -20.32 2.95
C CYS A 146 -8.88 -20.42 2.60
N CYS A 147 -8.02 -19.92 3.49
CA CYS A 147 -6.56 -19.98 3.30
C CYS A 147 -5.93 -21.33 3.67
N CYS A 148 -6.72 -22.39 3.91
CA CYS A 148 -6.17 -23.66 4.32
C CYS A 148 -5.42 -24.34 3.15
N ALA A 149 -4.53 -25.26 3.49
CA ALA A 149 -3.69 -26.00 2.53
C ALA A 149 -4.47 -26.88 1.54
N HIS A 150 -5.80 -26.95 1.63
CA HIS A 150 -6.64 -27.81 0.81
C HIS A 150 -7.61 -27.04 -0.09
N CYS A 151 -8.11 -25.89 0.37
CA CYS A 151 -9.02 -25.05 -0.42
C CYS A 151 -8.29 -24.24 -1.48
N ASN A 152 -7.13 -23.69 -1.12
CA ASN A 152 -6.32 -22.86 -2.02
C ASN A 152 -4.99 -23.52 -2.39
N ALA A 153 -5.00 -24.85 -2.53
CA ALA A 153 -3.80 -25.63 -2.84
C ALA A 153 -3.35 -25.39 -4.30
N SER A 154 -2.26 -24.65 -4.50
CA SER A 154 -1.47 -24.71 -5.75
C SER A 154 -1.01 -26.16 -5.96
N ASN A 155 -1.43 -26.78 -7.06
CA ASN A 155 -1.33 -28.23 -7.27
C ASN A 155 0.13 -28.68 -7.56
N PRO A 156 0.74 -29.64 -6.82
CA PRO A 156 2.18 -29.91 -6.92
C PRO A 156 2.54 -31.18 -7.75
N ILE A 157 1.82 -31.51 -8.83
CA ILE A 157 2.13 -32.71 -9.64
C ILE A 157 2.09 -32.39 -11.15
N ARG A 158 3.18 -31.81 -11.65
CA ARG A 158 3.76 -32.07 -12.99
C ARG A 158 5.14 -31.41 -13.07
N GLY A 159 6.15 -32.13 -12.58
CA GLY A 159 7.52 -31.94 -13.05
C GLY A 159 7.61 -32.52 -14.46
N SER A 160 7.26 -31.72 -15.46
CA SER A 160 7.70 -31.79 -16.86
C SER A 160 6.79 -30.86 -17.66
N ILE A 161 7.34 -29.70 -18.01
CA ILE A 161 6.81 -28.64 -18.88
C ILE A 161 5.68 -27.80 -18.22
N PHE A 162 5.96 -26.49 -18.12
CA PHE A 162 5.20 -25.38 -17.52
C PHE A 162 5.30 -25.24 -15.99
N ALA A 163 6.28 -24.43 -15.58
CA ALA A 163 6.31 -23.74 -14.29
C ALA A 163 5.93 -22.28 -14.52
N ASP A 164 4.67 -21.93 -14.31
CA ASP A 164 4.20 -20.57 -13.97
C ASP A 164 2.72 -20.67 -13.60
N ASP A 165 2.31 -20.25 -12.41
CA ASP A 165 1.30 -19.19 -12.23
C ASP A 165 0.98 -18.94 -10.74
N GLY A 166 0.92 -17.67 -10.35
CA GLY A 166 0.69 -17.18 -9.00
C GLY A 166 1.69 -16.10 -8.55
N LEU A 167 2.79 -15.93 -9.28
CA LEU A 167 3.60 -14.71 -9.24
C LEU A 167 3.30 -13.95 -10.52
N ILE A 168 2.75 -12.74 -10.39
CA ILE A 168 2.61 -11.85 -11.54
C ILE A 168 4.03 -11.52 -12.04
N ILE A 169 4.44 -12.14 -13.15
CA ILE A 169 5.61 -11.81 -13.95
C ILE A 169 5.10 -11.49 -15.35
N THR A 170 5.08 -10.20 -15.70
CA THR A 170 4.83 -9.76 -17.08
C THR A 170 6.15 -9.72 -17.84
N HIS A 171 6.38 -10.66 -18.75
CA HIS A 171 7.36 -10.51 -19.82
C HIS A 171 6.69 -10.78 -21.17
N GLU A 172 6.47 -9.72 -21.95
CA GLU A 172 6.40 -9.79 -23.41
C GLU A 172 7.38 -8.77 -24.02
N PRO A 173 8.08 -9.12 -25.13
CA PRO A 173 9.05 -8.24 -25.76
C PRO A 173 8.36 -7.18 -26.62
N VAL A 174 8.62 -5.91 -26.31
CA VAL A 174 8.10 -4.76 -27.08
C VAL A 174 8.74 -4.74 -28.46
N LYS A 175 7.92 -4.97 -29.49
CA LYS A 175 8.22 -4.68 -30.89
C LYS A 175 8.15 -3.16 -31.08
N ALA A 176 9.19 -2.58 -31.65
CA ALA A 176 9.30 -1.14 -31.86
C ALA A 176 8.23 -0.62 -32.83
N GLU A 177 7.24 0.09 -32.30
CA GLU A 177 6.36 0.96 -33.08
C GLU A 177 6.70 2.44 -32.85
N LYS A 178 6.60 3.21 -33.94
CA LYS A 178 7.05 4.59 -34.07
C LYS A 178 6.35 5.52 -33.06
N MET A 179 7.17 6.26 -32.31
CA MET A 179 6.75 7.32 -31.41
C MET A 179 5.93 8.41 -32.13
N PRO A 180 4.80 8.85 -31.58
CA PRO A 180 4.20 10.14 -31.90
C PRO A 180 4.96 11.29 -31.19
N PRO A 181 4.83 12.54 -31.66
CA PRO A 181 5.70 13.65 -31.24
C PRO A 181 5.51 14.06 -29.78
N ARG A 182 6.64 14.24 -29.11
CA ARG A 182 6.84 14.79 -27.77
C ARG A 182 6.26 16.21 -27.71
N VAL A 183 5.30 16.46 -26.82
CA VAL A 183 4.84 17.83 -26.51
C VAL A 183 5.70 18.38 -25.36
N THR A 184 6.35 19.52 -25.61
CA THR A 184 7.08 20.32 -24.62
C THR A 184 6.12 21.10 -23.72
N PRO A 185 6.31 21.16 -22.39
CA PRO A 185 5.59 22.10 -21.55
C PRO A 185 6.23 23.50 -21.65
N VAL A 186 5.39 24.49 -21.99
CA VAL A 186 5.47 25.96 -21.83
C VAL A 186 6.79 26.68 -22.22
N PRO A 187 6.76 27.64 -23.18
CA PRO A 187 7.92 28.46 -23.54
C PRO A 187 8.40 29.35 -22.39
N LEU A 188 9.70 29.36 -22.13
CA LEU A 188 10.37 30.38 -21.32
C LEU A 188 10.33 31.74 -22.04
N PRO A 189 10.13 32.87 -21.34
CA PRO A 189 10.37 34.19 -21.93
C PRO A 189 11.86 34.36 -22.28
N PRO A 190 12.20 35.02 -23.41
CA PRO A 190 13.59 35.21 -23.81
C PRO A 190 14.32 36.16 -22.84
N MET A 191 15.52 35.77 -22.42
CA MET A 191 16.42 36.64 -21.67
C MET A 191 16.93 37.78 -22.58
N PRO A 192 17.01 39.03 -22.08
CA PRO A 192 17.59 40.13 -22.84
C PRO A 192 19.11 39.96 -22.96
N GLY A 193 19.64 39.98 -24.18
CA GLY A 193 21.08 40.19 -24.43
C GLY A 193 21.83 39.19 -25.31
N GLN A 194 21.18 38.42 -26.21
CA GLN A 194 21.91 37.64 -27.22
C GLN A 194 21.46 37.96 -28.65
N ALA A 195 22.43 38.32 -29.49
CA ALA A 195 22.27 38.58 -30.92
C ALA A 195 22.05 37.26 -31.69
N PRO A 196 21.14 37.21 -32.68
CA PRO A 196 20.82 35.98 -33.39
C PRO A 196 21.87 35.63 -34.47
N GLN A 197 22.48 34.45 -34.34
CA GLN A 197 23.25 33.82 -35.41
C GLN A 197 22.32 33.08 -36.39
N LYS A 198 22.50 33.34 -37.69
CA LYS A 198 21.85 32.65 -38.81
C LYS A 198 22.33 31.20 -38.91
N VAL A 199 21.41 30.25 -39.05
CA VAL A 199 21.72 28.89 -39.51
C VAL A 199 20.97 28.62 -40.82
N ASN A 200 21.74 28.26 -41.83
CA ASN A 200 21.32 27.89 -43.18
C ASN A 200 20.50 26.59 -43.18
N ASN A 201 19.34 26.60 -43.84
CA ASN A 201 18.57 25.39 -44.16
C ASN A 201 18.89 24.91 -45.58
N VAL A 202 19.30 23.64 -45.68
CA VAL A 202 19.44 22.88 -46.93
C VAL A 202 18.14 22.11 -47.17
N VAL A 203 17.61 22.27 -48.38
CA VAL A 203 16.37 21.68 -48.92
C VAL A 203 16.58 20.21 -49.32
N PRO A 204 15.53 19.37 -49.27
CA PRO A 204 15.28 18.48 -50.42
C PRO A 204 13.93 18.72 -51.08
N ARG A 205 14.04 18.77 -52.41
CA ARG A 205 13.08 18.98 -53.49
C ARG A 205 11.90 17.98 -53.49
N PRO A 206 10.65 18.45 -53.66
CA PRO A 206 9.57 17.67 -54.27
C PRO A 206 9.32 18.12 -55.73
N ALA A 207 9.11 17.17 -56.64
CA ALA A 207 8.60 17.41 -57.99
C ALA A 207 7.10 17.05 -57.99
N SER A 208 6.22 18.06 -58.14
CA SER A 208 5.43 18.39 -59.34
C SER A 208 4.17 17.53 -59.47
N THR A 209 2.94 18.08 -59.56
CA THR A 209 2.51 19.04 -60.60
C THR A 209 1.26 19.86 -60.19
N GLN A 210 1.35 21.18 -60.49
CA GLN A 210 0.37 22.08 -61.14
C GLN A 210 -1.11 22.12 -60.65
N SER A 211 -1.71 23.26 -60.32
CA SER A 211 -1.76 24.48 -61.15
C SER A 211 -2.28 25.73 -60.41
N THR A 212 -1.69 26.84 -60.83
CA THR A 212 -1.79 28.30 -60.62
C THR A 212 -3.02 28.97 -61.31
N PRO A 213 -3.22 30.33 -61.35
CA PRO A 213 -2.66 31.44 -60.54
C PRO A 213 -3.55 32.73 -60.29
N VAL A 214 -2.91 33.71 -59.60
CA VAL A 214 -3.00 35.21 -59.53
C VAL A 214 -4.30 35.87 -58.97
N ALA A 215 -4.29 36.96 -58.18
CA ALA A 215 -3.32 38.06 -58.02
C ALA A 215 -3.52 38.94 -56.75
N THR A 216 -2.41 39.48 -56.21
CA THR A 216 -2.18 40.83 -55.58
C THR A 216 -3.06 41.33 -54.41
N ALA A 217 -2.62 42.08 -53.39
CA ALA A 217 -1.32 42.48 -52.82
C ALA A 217 -1.57 43.37 -51.58
N GLN A 218 -0.52 43.58 -50.78
CA GLN A 218 -0.17 44.78 -49.99
C GLN A 218 -0.58 44.99 -48.51
N ASN A 219 0.49 45.02 -47.69
CA ASN A 219 0.92 46.05 -46.71
C ASN A 219 0.39 46.08 -45.25
N SER A 220 1.24 45.59 -44.32
CA SER A 220 1.99 46.29 -43.23
C SER A 220 1.75 47.80 -42.94
N PRO A 221 2.27 48.40 -41.84
CA PRO A 221 2.71 47.87 -40.53
C PRO A 221 2.29 48.74 -39.29
N ALA A 222 2.74 48.30 -38.11
CA ALA A 222 2.82 48.95 -36.78
C ALA A 222 3.52 50.35 -36.78
N PRO A 223 3.65 51.16 -35.68
CA PRO A 223 4.32 50.73 -34.42
C PRO A 223 4.11 51.53 -33.08
N THR A 224 4.57 50.93 -31.96
CA THR A 224 5.34 51.46 -30.78
C THR A 224 4.82 52.53 -29.77
N PRO A 225 5.44 52.61 -28.55
CA PRO A 225 4.81 52.92 -27.26
C PRO A 225 5.42 54.14 -26.51
N VAL A 226 5.10 54.31 -25.21
CA VAL A 226 5.97 54.71 -24.04
C VAL A 226 5.27 55.64 -22.99
N ALA A 227 5.38 55.22 -21.72
CA ALA A 227 5.49 55.89 -20.39
C ALA A 227 4.52 56.98 -19.81
N ALA A 228 4.47 56.95 -18.46
CA ALA A 228 3.78 57.71 -17.38
C ALA A 228 3.92 59.28 -17.44
N PRO A 229 3.22 60.16 -16.64
CA PRO A 229 3.13 60.16 -15.14
C PRO A 229 1.94 60.93 -14.43
N ALA A 230 1.98 60.94 -13.08
CA ALA A 230 1.55 61.97 -12.07
C ALA A 230 0.06 62.36 -11.78
N ALA A 231 -0.21 62.69 -10.50
CA ALA A 231 -1.50 63.01 -9.81
C ALA A 231 -1.98 64.49 -9.93
N PRO A 232 -3.23 64.88 -9.51
CA PRO A 232 -3.52 65.31 -8.10
C PRO A 232 -4.99 65.19 -7.53
N ILE A 233 -5.08 65.09 -6.18
CA ILE A 233 -6.02 65.61 -5.11
C ILE A 233 -7.53 65.97 -5.37
N GLN A 234 -8.50 65.36 -4.62
CA GLN A 234 -9.41 65.99 -3.57
C GLN A 234 -10.61 65.12 -3.05
N GLN A 235 -10.70 65.00 -1.70
CA GLN A 235 -11.84 65.05 -0.71
C GLN A 235 -13.10 64.14 -0.85
N VAL A 236 -13.85 63.62 0.15
CA VAL A 236 -13.99 63.51 1.64
C VAL A 236 -15.06 62.39 1.85
N GLN A 237 -15.07 61.46 2.83
CA GLN A 237 -15.81 61.55 4.12
C GLN A 237 -15.75 60.23 4.96
N GLN A 238 -15.24 60.37 6.19
CA GLN A 238 -15.54 59.78 7.51
C GLN A 238 -15.90 58.30 7.80
N LEU A 239 -15.24 57.84 8.88
CA LEU A 239 -15.34 56.61 9.67
C LEU A 239 -16.18 56.86 10.95
N PRO A 240 -16.62 55.81 11.67
CA PRO A 240 -16.56 55.86 13.13
C PRO A 240 -15.87 54.65 13.80
N GLN A 241 -14.98 54.96 14.75
CA GLN A 241 -14.44 54.09 15.81
C GLN A 241 -15.45 53.92 16.96
N ILE A 242 -15.45 52.76 17.64
CA ILE A 242 -15.88 52.65 19.05
C ILE A 242 -15.02 51.64 19.83
N ARG A 243 -14.43 52.13 20.93
CA ARG A 243 -14.13 51.50 22.24
C ARG A 243 -13.61 52.63 23.17
N PRO A 244 -13.50 52.47 24.51
CA PRO A 244 -14.23 51.64 25.49
C PRO A 244 -14.68 52.48 26.72
N GLN A 245 -15.46 51.93 27.67
CA GLN A 245 -15.34 52.36 29.09
C GLN A 245 -15.93 51.35 30.09
N GLU A 246 -15.19 51.20 31.20
CA GLU A 246 -15.41 50.38 32.39
C GLU A 246 -16.38 51.04 33.40
N GLN A 247 -17.06 50.24 34.23
CA GLN A 247 -17.20 50.55 35.66
C GLN A 247 -17.57 49.31 36.50
N ILE A 248 -17.05 49.31 37.72
CA ILE A 248 -16.90 48.21 38.70
C ILE A 248 -17.96 48.36 39.82
N ILE A 249 -18.42 47.24 40.43
CA ILE A 249 -18.52 46.94 41.90
C ILE A 249 -19.62 45.87 42.21
N GLN A 250 -19.20 44.90 43.05
CA GLN A 250 -19.79 43.72 43.75
C GLN A 250 -20.97 43.97 44.75
N PRO A 251 -21.47 43.02 45.60
CA PRO A 251 -21.60 41.52 45.58
C PRO A 251 -22.97 40.92 46.11
N GLN A 252 -23.24 39.62 45.80
CA GLN A 252 -23.95 38.49 46.54
C GLN A 252 -25.22 38.68 47.44
N PRO A 253 -25.98 37.62 47.92
CA PRO A 253 -25.95 36.14 47.68
C PRO A 253 -27.32 35.39 47.50
N GLN A 254 -27.23 34.09 47.15
CA GLN A 254 -28.06 32.88 47.41
C GLN A 254 -29.60 32.94 47.68
N ALA A 255 -30.36 32.04 47.02
CA ALA A 255 -31.46 31.25 47.62
C ALA A 255 -31.82 29.98 46.81
N GLN A 256 -32.18 28.92 47.56
CA GLN A 256 -32.47 27.53 47.18
C GLN A 256 -33.85 27.28 46.55
N PRO A 257 -34.09 26.08 45.95
CA PRO A 257 -35.40 25.63 45.46
C PRO A 257 -36.26 24.95 46.54
N GLN A 258 -37.60 25.13 46.46
CA GLN A 258 -38.58 24.37 47.24
C GLN A 258 -39.70 23.76 46.35
N PRO A 259 -40.37 22.69 46.82
CA PRO A 259 -41.02 21.66 46.00
C PRO A 259 -42.56 21.71 46.00
N GLN A 260 -43.19 20.92 45.13
CA GLN A 260 -44.63 20.67 45.10
C GLN A 260 -44.94 19.17 44.84
N PRO A 261 -46.14 18.67 45.21
CA PRO A 261 -46.25 17.57 46.18
C PRO A 261 -46.80 16.24 45.62
N GLN A 262 -46.55 15.19 46.41
CA GLN A 262 -47.08 13.83 46.26
C GLN A 262 -48.60 13.76 46.49
N GLN A 263 -49.29 12.96 45.68
CA GLN A 263 -50.55 12.32 46.07
C GLN A 263 -50.40 10.80 45.99
N GLN A 264 -50.78 10.17 47.11
CA GLN A 264 -50.88 8.73 47.35
C GLN A 264 -52.21 8.19 46.81
N GLN A 265 -52.19 7.03 46.16
CA GLN A 265 -53.31 6.06 46.12
C GLN A 265 -52.69 4.65 46.08
N GLN A 266 -52.65 3.97 47.22
CA GLN A 266 -53.57 2.93 47.70
C GLN A 266 -53.40 1.57 47.00
N ILE A 267 -52.90 0.61 47.79
CA ILE A 267 -52.64 -0.78 47.43
C ILE A 267 -53.83 -1.64 47.90
N GLN A 268 -54.36 -2.49 47.03
CA GLN A 268 -54.94 -3.78 47.41
C GLN A 268 -54.73 -4.84 46.30
N PRO A 269 -54.58 -6.14 46.65
CA PRO A 269 -53.93 -7.14 45.79
C PRO A 269 -54.91 -8.15 45.18
N GLN A 270 -54.68 -8.58 43.93
CA GLN A 270 -55.25 -9.81 43.36
C GLN A 270 -54.55 -10.21 42.02
N PRO A 271 -54.69 -11.47 41.54
CA PRO A 271 -53.75 -12.56 41.75
C PRO A 271 -52.87 -12.89 40.51
N GLN A 272 -51.76 -13.59 40.77
CA GLN A 272 -50.83 -14.12 39.75
C GLN A 272 -51.55 -14.98 38.72
N VAL A 273 -51.52 -14.55 37.46
CA VAL A 273 -51.67 -15.44 36.30
C VAL A 273 -50.27 -15.71 35.76
N GLN A 274 -49.86 -16.97 35.87
CA GLN A 274 -48.63 -17.51 35.33
C GLN A 274 -48.75 -17.54 33.79
N GLN A 275 -48.31 -16.48 33.11
CA GLN A 275 -48.09 -16.53 31.67
C GLN A 275 -46.69 -17.09 31.40
N GLN A 276 -46.66 -18.28 30.80
CA GLN A 276 -45.47 -18.84 30.17
C GLN A 276 -44.95 -17.83 29.13
N ILE A 277 -43.84 -17.18 29.45
CA ILE A 277 -43.06 -16.44 28.45
C ILE A 277 -42.33 -17.50 27.62
N GLN A 278 -42.90 -17.79 26.46
CA GLN A 278 -42.19 -18.40 25.35
C GLN A 278 -41.04 -17.44 25.00
N GLN A 279 -39.81 -17.82 25.35
CA GLN A 279 -38.60 -17.07 25.00
C GLN A 279 -38.48 -17.02 23.48
N GLN A 280 -39.04 -15.98 22.87
CA GLN A 280 -38.58 -15.52 21.58
C GLN A 280 -37.16 -14.97 21.77
N ALA A 281 -36.22 -15.57 21.06
CA ALA A 281 -34.85 -15.08 21.00
C ALA A 281 -34.87 -13.58 20.61
N PRO A 282 -34.08 -12.73 21.29
CA PRO A 282 -33.95 -11.35 20.86
C PRO A 282 -33.46 -11.31 19.41
N PRO A 283 -33.95 -10.39 18.57
CA PRO A 283 -33.42 -10.22 17.24
C PRO A 283 -31.91 -9.99 17.36
N VAL A 284 -31.14 -10.87 16.76
CA VAL A 284 -29.68 -10.76 16.67
C VAL A 284 -29.40 -9.41 16.02
N ALA A 285 -28.99 -8.44 16.83
CA ALA A 285 -28.47 -7.19 16.32
C ALA A 285 -27.31 -7.56 15.39
N GLN A 286 -27.49 -7.35 14.09
CA GLN A 286 -26.41 -7.47 13.13
C GLN A 286 -25.30 -6.52 13.60
N VAL A 287 -24.20 -7.09 14.10
CA VAL A 287 -22.99 -6.33 14.43
C VAL A 287 -22.54 -5.72 13.12
N ALA A 288 -22.75 -4.41 12.96
CA ALA A 288 -22.26 -3.69 11.81
C ALA A 288 -20.73 -3.91 11.73
N PRO A 289 -20.17 -4.22 10.53
CA PRO A 289 -18.74 -4.39 10.38
C PRO A 289 -18.02 -3.14 10.91
N GLN A 290 -17.09 -3.34 11.83
CA GLN A 290 -16.32 -2.24 12.42
C GLN A 290 -15.53 -1.55 11.30
N PRO A 291 -15.52 -0.21 11.26
CA PRO A 291 -14.86 0.54 10.20
C PRO A 291 -13.35 0.23 10.16
N ILE A 292 -12.81 0.03 8.96
CA ILE A 292 -11.36 -0.13 8.77
C ILE A 292 -10.65 1.14 9.28
N GLN A 293 -9.86 1.00 10.34
CA GLN A 293 -9.02 2.09 10.81
C GLN A 293 -7.71 2.13 10.02
N TRP A 294 -7.47 3.25 9.37
CA TRP A 294 -6.23 3.53 8.64
C TRP A 294 -5.20 4.16 9.57
N ALA A 295 -3.96 3.67 9.51
CA ALA A 295 -2.91 3.97 10.48
C ALA A 295 -1.84 4.96 9.96
N LEU A 296 -2.14 5.72 8.91
CA LEU A 296 -1.22 6.71 8.33
C LEU A 296 -0.91 7.80 9.38
N LYS A 297 0.37 8.01 9.68
CA LYS A 297 0.86 9.00 10.65
C LYS A 297 1.49 10.22 9.98
N SER A 298 2.04 10.03 8.79
CA SER A 298 2.80 11.02 8.06
C SER A 298 1.89 11.99 7.29
N ALA A 299 2.43 13.17 6.96
CA ALA A 299 1.79 14.12 6.06
C ALA A 299 1.53 13.49 4.67
N VAL A 300 0.49 13.97 3.98
CA VAL A 300 0.06 13.40 2.69
C VAL A 300 0.90 13.92 1.52
N LEU A 301 1.57 15.07 1.63
CA LEU A 301 2.33 15.64 0.52
C LEU A 301 3.82 15.30 0.62
N PHE A 302 4.57 16.07 1.43
CA PHE A 302 6.02 15.95 1.58
C PHE A 302 6.42 15.34 2.93
N ARG A 303 7.47 14.51 2.92
CA ARG A 303 7.95 13.78 4.10
C ARG A 303 9.47 13.82 4.23
N SER A 304 9.97 13.80 5.47
CA SER A 304 11.42 13.67 5.73
C SER A 304 11.98 12.41 5.08
N GLY A 305 13.11 12.57 4.40
CA GLY A 305 13.81 11.56 3.62
C GLY A 305 13.36 11.44 2.16
N GLU A 306 12.31 12.12 1.71
CA GLU A 306 11.92 12.13 0.30
C GLU A 306 12.87 12.94 -0.58
N LEU A 307 13.14 12.43 -1.77
CA LEU A 307 13.82 13.16 -2.84
C LEU A 307 12.80 14.09 -3.51
N VAL A 308 13.17 15.34 -3.68
CA VAL A 308 12.31 16.39 -4.23
C VAL A 308 13.07 17.29 -5.19
N TRP A 309 12.32 17.95 -6.05
CA TRP A 309 12.80 19.15 -6.71
C TRP A 309 12.50 20.34 -5.81
N TYR A 310 13.46 21.26 -5.69
CA TYR A 310 13.23 22.53 -4.99
C TYR A 310 13.70 23.70 -5.85
N GLN A 311 13.02 24.84 -5.68
CA GLN A 311 13.34 26.05 -6.39
C GLN A 311 14.55 26.74 -5.75
N ASN A 312 15.55 27.08 -6.56
CA ASN A 312 16.72 27.86 -6.18
C ASN A 312 16.88 29.03 -7.16
N GLY A 313 16.40 30.21 -6.77
CA GLY A 313 16.21 31.34 -7.68
C GLY A 313 15.23 30.98 -8.81
N ASN A 314 15.71 31.07 -10.05
CA ASN A 314 14.93 30.73 -11.25
C ASN A 314 15.18 29.29 -11.75
N THR A 315 15.90 28.47 -10.97
CA THR A 315 16.27 27.11 -11.36
C THR A 315 15.70 26.07 -10.42
N TRP A 316 15.45 24.87 -10.93
CA TRP A 316 15.09 23.70 -10.11
C TRP A 316 16.35 22.89 -9.80
N ARG A 317 16.50 22.50 -8.54
CA ARG A 317 17.61 21.67 -8.04
C ARG A 317 17.04 20.44 -7.33
N LEU A 318 17.87 19.42 -7.16
CA LEU A 318 17.51 18.15 -6.51
C LEU A 318 18.02 18.14 -5.08
N GLY A 319 17.18 17.67 -4.15
CA GLY A 319 17.55 17.55 -2.75
C GLY A 319 16.67 16.56 -2.00
N VAL A 320 17.11 16.16 -0.82
CA VAL A 320 16.32 15.32 0.09
C VAL A 320 15.80 16.17 1.24
N ILE A 321 14.55 15.97 1.65
CA ILE A 321 13.99 16.63 2.83
C ILE A 321 14.71 16.09 4.07
N ALA A 322 15.60 16.87 4.66
CA ALA A 322 16.35 16.51 5.85
C ALA A 322 15.47 16.58 7.10
N ALA A 323 14.62 17.59 7.21
CA ALA A 323 13.70 17.77 8.32
C ALA A 323 12.41 18.46 7.86
N SER A 324 11.32 18.20 8.57
CA SER A 324 10.05 18.90 8.35
C SER A 324 9.59 19.50 9.68
N ALA A 325 9.36 20.81 9.69
CA ALA A 325 8.78 21.51 10.82
C ALA A 325 7.25 21.56 10.66
N PRO A 326 6.49 21.33 11.75
CA PRO A 326 5.03 21.42 11.71
C PRO A 326 4.58 22.83 11.32
N SER A 327 3.34 22.94 10.86
CA SER A 327 2.74 24.23 10.56
C SER A 327 2.72 25.12 11.81
N SER A 328 3.07 26.38 11.60
CA SER A 328 3.03 27.43 12.63
C SER A 328 2.19 28.60 12.13
N PRO A 329 1.72 29.51 13.00
CA PRO A 329 1.01 30.71 12.56
C PRO A 329 1.78 31.54 11.53
N SER A 330 3.12 31.53 11.62
CA SER A 330 4.03 32.18 10.67
C SER A 330 4.33 31.37 9.40
N SER A 331 3.97 30.08 9.36
CA SER A 331 4.16 29.20 8.20
C SER A 331 3.06 28.15 8.19
N PRO A 332 1.85 28.52 7.71
CA PRO A 332 0.66 27.68 7.79
C PRO A 332 0.79 26.38 6.98
N ASN A 333 1.65 26.36 5.96
CA ASN A 333 1.94 25.19 5.12
C ASN A 333 3.15 24.36 5.61
N GLY A 334 3.68 24.66 6.80
CA GLY A 334 4.92 24.04 7.28
C GLY A 334 6.17 24.57 6.57
N GLN A 335 7.34 24.20 7.09
CA GLN A 335 8.63 24.46 6.45
C GLN A 335 9.43 23.17 6.41
N HIS A 336 10.18 23.00 5.33
CA HIS A 336 11.03 21.84 5.11
C HIS A 336 12.46 22.29 4.96
N GLU A 337 13.36 21.63 5.67
CA GLU A 337 14.79 21.74 5.44
C GLU A 337 15.16 20.75 4.34
N VAL A 338 15.66 21.25 3.22
CA VAL A 338 16.08 20.46 2.07
C VAL A 338 17.60 20.45 2.00
N MET A 339 18.17 19.25 2.03
CA MET A 339 19.59 19.00 1.84
C MET A 339 19.86 18.75 0.36
N PRO A 340 20.64 19.61 -0.33
CA PRO A 340 21.01 19.38 -1.72
C PRO A 340 21.73 18.05 -1.89
N ILE A 341 21.45 17.36 -3.00
CA ILE A 341 22.19 16.16 -3.38
C ILE A 341 23.16 16.48 -4.53
N GLY A 342 24.30 15.80 -4.54
CA GLY A 342 25.39 16.04 -5.48
C GLY A 342 26.48 15.02 -5.24
N HIS A 343 27.71 15.50 -5.00
CA HIS A 343 28.76 14.70 -4.35
C HIS A 343 29.21 15.43 -3.09
N GLY A 344 29.39 14.69 -1.98
CA GLY A 344 29.67 15.25 -0.66
C GLY A 344 30.96 16.08 -0.53
N ILE A 345 31.85 16.01 -1.53
CA ILE A 345 33.04 16.87 -1.64
C ILE A 345 32.67 18.33 -1.92
N VAL A 346 31.52 18.57 -2.55
CA VAL A 346 30.98 19.91 -2.77
C VAL A 346 30.04 20.19 -1.61
N GLN A 347 30.53 20.90 -0.60
CA GLN A 347 29.71 21.28 0.54
C GLN A 347 28.65 22.28 0.09
N GLN A 348 27.39 21.91 0.31
CA GLN A 348 26.24 22.76 0.08
C GLN A 348 25.45 22.86 1.37
N ASN A 349 25.04 24.07 1.72
CA ASN A 349 24.21 24.29 2.90
C ASN A 349 22.79 23.79 2.64
N ASN A 350 22.15 23.27 3.68
CA ASN A 350 20.73 23.00 3.65
C ASN A 350 19.93 24.29 3.41
N VAL A 351 18.80 24.17 2.73
CA VAL A 351 17.93 25.30 2.41
C VAL A 351 16.54 25.08 2.96
N THR A 352 15.95 26.13 3.52
CA THR A 352 14.56 26.10 3.98
C THR A 352 13.62 26.37 2.81
N LYS A 353 12.57 25.55 2.68
CA LYS A 353 11.58 25.60 1.60
C LYS A 353 10.17 25.43 2.14
N THR A 354 9.22 26.06 1.48
CA THR A 354 7.79 25.80 1.69
C THR A 354 7.27 24.81 0.65
N GLU A 355 6.05 24.30 0.83
CA GLU A 355 5.45 23.36 -0.15
C GLU A 355 5.38 23.95 -1.57
N VAL A 356 5.19 25.27 -1.72
CA VAL A 356 5.10 25.91 -3.05
C VAL A 356 6.44 25.99 -3.78
N ASP A 357 7.54 25.93 -3.04
CA ASP A 357 8.91 25.96 -3.58
C ASP A 357 9.42 24.55 -3.94
N MET A 358 8.61 23.51 -3.76
CA MET A 358 9.00 22.12 -3.93
C MET A 358 8.07 21.36 -4.86
N ARG A 359 8.58 20.29 -5.49
CA ARG A 359 7.79 19.36 -6.30
C ARG A 359 8.19 17.94 -5.92
N PRO A 360 7.23 16.98 -5.84
CA PRO A 360 7.58 15.57 -5.75
C PRO A 360 8.56 15.21 -6.88
N PHE A 361 9.49 14.30 -6.62
CA PHE A 361 10.51 13.93 -7.61
C PHE A 361 9.91 13.54 -8.97
N TYR A 362 8.84 12.75 -8.98
CA TYR A 362 8.17 12.31 -10.20
C TYR A 362 7.32 13.37 -10.90
N ALA A 363 7.31 14.62 -10.42
CA ALA A 363 6.69 15.72 -11.15
C ALA A 363 7.48 16.10 -12.41
N PHE A 364 8.80 15.87 -12.41
CA PHE A 364 9.68 16.15 -13.55
C PHE A 364 10.58 14.96 -13.87
N THR A 365 10.95 14.83 -15.15
CA THR A 365 11.99 13.90 -15.58
C THR A 365 13.36 14.49 -15.31
N VAL A 366 14.27 13.70 -14.74
CA VAL A 366 15.67 14.10 -14.60
C VAL A 366 16.29 14.25 -15.99
N PRO A 367 16.85 15.43 -16.34
CA PRO A 367 17.50 15.60 -17.62
C PRO A 367 18.76 14.71 -17.72
N PRO A 368 19.21 14.36 -18.93
CA PRO A 368 20.46 13.61 -19.10
C PRO A 368 21.65 14.39 -18.53
N VAL A 369 22.72 13.65 -18.19
CA VAL A 369 24.00 14.25 -17.85
C VAL A 369 24.55 15.06 -19.04
N THR A 370 25.19 16.17 -18.74
CA THR A 370 25.74 17.08 -19.74
C THR A 370 27.16 16.68 -20.14
N LEU A 371 27.94 16.16 -19.20
CA LEU A 371 29.31 15.68 -19.41
C LEU A 371 29.31 14.33 -20.15
N PRO A 372 29.90 14.26 -21.35
CA PRO A 372 29.96 13.01 -22.13
C PRO A 372 30.66 11.87 -21.40
N GLU A 373 31.70 12.17 -20.61
CA GLU A 373 32.47 11.18 -19.84
C GLU A 373 31.70 10.54 -18.68
N LEU A 374 30.54 11.09 -18.32
CA LEU A 374 29.62 10.54 -17.32
C LEU A 374 28.50 9.73 -17.95
N LYS A 375 28.34 9.80 -19.28
CA LYS A 375 27.34 9.01 -19.99
C LYS A 375 27.63 7.52 -19.78
N ASP A 376 26.58 6.76 -19.51
CA ASP A 376 26.62 5.31 -19.29
C ASP A 376 27.38 4.85 -18.02
N LYS A 377 27.75 5.78 -17.12
CA LYS A 377 28.31 5.44 -15.80
C LYS A 377 27.24 5.40 -14.72
N GLU A 378 27.47 4.59 -13.70
CA GLU A 378 26.73 4.62 -12.45
C GLU A 378 27.36 5.63 -11.48
N TYR A 379 26.56 6.21 -10.59
CA TYR A 379 27.03 7.24 -9.64
C TYR A 379 28.25 6.78 -8.83
N ASP A 380 28.22 5.57 -8.26
CA ASP A 380 29.30 5.05 -7.41
C ASP A 380 30.53 4.58 -8.22
N GLY A 381 30.42 4.47 -9.55
CA GLY A 381 31.52 4.10 -10.46
C GLY A 381 32.32 5.29 -10.97
N VAL A 382 31.94 6.53 -10.61
CA VAL A 382 32.66 7.74 -11.02
C VAL A 382 33.68 8.13 -9.96
N SER A 383 34.92 8.37 -10.38
CA SER A 383 35.98 8.94 -9.52
C SER A 383 35.74 10.44 -9.31
N TRP A 384 34.73 10.78 -8.52
CA TRP A 384 34.28 12.15 -8.30
C TRP A 384 35.38 13.07 -7.76
N GLU A 385 36.18 12.60 -6.80
CA GLU A 385 37.26 13.40 -6.20
C GLU A 385 38.24 13.88 -7.27
N SER A 386 38.71 12.99 -8.14
CA SER A 386 39.60 13.32 -9.24
C SER A 386 38.98 14.34 -10.19
N LEU A 387 37.70 14.18 -10.52
CA LEU A 387 36.98 15.07 -11.45
C LEU A 387 36.80 16.48 -10.88
N PHE A 388 36.54 16.59 -9.57
CA PHE A 388 36.43 17.88 -8.88
C PHE A 388 37.80 18.52 -8.59
N GLN A 389 38.86 17.75 -8.36
CA GLN A 389 40.21 18.29 -8.14
C GLN A 389 40.83 18.85 -9.43
N SER A 390 40.52 18.26 -10.58
CA SER A 390 41.09 18.67 -11.86
C SER A 390 40.36 19.85 -12.53
N THR A 391 39.39 20.48 -11.85
CA THR A 391 38.43 21.38 -12.50
C THR A 391 37.99 22.56 -11.62
N ASP A 392 38.04 23.76 -12.20
CA ASP A 392 37.60 25.02 -11.57
C ASP A 392 36.44 25.71 -12.31
N GLY A 393 35.85 26.71 -11.65
CA GLY A 393 34.86 27.61 -12.23
C GLY A 393 33.58 26.92 -12.73
N ASN A 394 33.08 27.37 -13.89
CA ASN A 394 31.80 26.91 -14.46
C ASN A 394 31.73 25.39 -14.70
N ARG A 395 32.87 24.76 -15.02
CA ARG A 395 32.91 23.32 -15.24
C ARG A 395 32.71 22.55 -13.94
N ARG A 396 33.18 23.10 -12.80
CA ARG A 396 32.93 22.53 -11.46
C ARG A 396 31.44 22.53 -11.11
N GLU A 397 30.71 23.60 -11.43
CA GLU A 397 29.26 23.65 -11.22
C GLU A 397 28.52 22.64 -12.10
N MET A 398 28.94 22.48 -13.36
CA MET A 398 28.36 21.47 -14.27
C MET A 398 28.59 20.05 -13.76
N ILE A 399 29.78 19.73 -13.22
CA ILE A 399 30.04 18.43 -12.57
C ILE A 399 29.10 18.23 -11.38
N ALA A 400 28.94 19.25 -10.52
CA ALA A 400 28.04 19.16 -9.37
C ALA A 400 26.57 18.93 -9.79
N LEU A 401 26.13 19.59 -10.87
CA LEU A 401 24.82 19.37 -11.47
C LEU A 401 24.66 17.94 -11.98
N ASP A 402 25.61 17.41 -12.74
CA ASP A 402 25.53 16.04 -13.24
C ASP A 402 25.61 14.99 -12.11
N ALA A 403 26.42 15.24 -11.08
CA ALA A 403 26.45 14.43 -9.86
C ALA A 403 25.07 14.36 -9.20
N SER A 404 24.37 15.49 -9.10
CA SER A 404 23.01 15.52 -8.53
C SER A 404 22.00 14.69 -9.33
N LYS A 405 22.09 14.71 -10.67
CA LYS A 405 21.23 13.92 -11.56
C LYS A 405 21.49 12.42 -11.38
N MET A 406 22.76 12.02 -11.38
CA MET A 406 23.17 10.63 -11.21
C MET A 406 22.81 10.11 -9.80
N ALA A 407 22.97 10.95 -8.77
CA ALA A 407 22.56 10.63 -7.40
C ALA A 407 21.04 10.42 -7.30
N ALA A 408 20.23 11.27 -7.94
CA ALA A 408 18.79 11.10 -7.98
C ALA A 408 18.37 9.75 -8.60
N VAL A 409 19.00 9.35 -9.71
CA VAL A 409 18.77 8.04 -10.33
C VAL A 409 19.17 6.91 -9.38
N LYS A 410 20.34 6.99 -8.74
CA LYS A 410 20.78 6.02 -7.73
C LYS A 410 19.74 5.84 -6.61
N ILE A 411 19.22 6.95 -6.09
CA ILE A 411 18.22 6.94 -5.01
C ILE A 411 16.92 6.30 -5.50
N ASP A 412 16.40 6.70 -6.66
CA ASP A 412 15.14 6.22 -7.24
C ASP A 412 15.11 4.69 -7.44
N TYR A 413 16.24 4.13 -7.85
CA TYR A 413 16.42 2.71 -8.15
C TYR A 413 16.76 1.83 -6.94
N SER A 414 16.58 2.35 -5.73
CA SER A 414 16.81 1.64 -4.48
C SER A 414 15.59 1.66 -3.57
N TYR A 415 15.64 0.90 -2.48
CA TYR A 415 14.68 1.06 -1.39
C TYR A 415 15.32 0.72 -0.04
N SER A 416 14.77 1.21 1.07
CA SER A 416 15.15 0.78 2.42
C SER A 416 13.91 0.60 3.30
N LEU A 417 13.95 -0.33 4.24
CA LEU A 417 12.82 -0.71 5.09
C LEU A 417 13.05 -0.22 6.53
N TRP A 418 11.97 0.12 7.21
CA TRP A 418 12.04 0.65 8.58
C TRP A 418 10.86 0.22 9.44
N SER A 419 11.10 0.22 10.75
CA SER A 419 10.16 -0.19 11.80
C SER A 419 9.57 -1.57 11.50
N LYS A 420 10.44 -2.59 11.50
CA LYS A 420 10.05 -4.00 11.49
C LYS A 420 9.07 -4.30 12.61
N LEU A 421 8.02 -5.04 12.26
CA LEU A 421 6.86 -5.32 13.12
C LEU A 421 6.87 -6.74 13.68
N SER A 422 7.58 -7.68 13.04
CA SER A 422 7.74 -9.04 13.53
C SER A 422 9.14 -9.24 14.12
N GLU A 423 9.23 -9.68 15.36
CA GLU A 423 10.51 -9.97 16.03
C GLU A 423 10.93 -11.45 15.93
N ASP A 424 10.06 -12.34 15.44
CA ASP A 424 10.37 -13.77 15.34
C ASP A 424 11.36 -14.05 14.19
N PRO A 425 12.58 -14.53 14.48
CA PRO A 425 13.59 -14.85 13.46
C PRO A 425 13.19 -16.05 12.57
N ASN A 426 12.28 -16.91 13.03
CA ASN A 426 11.83 -18.09 12.29
C ASN A 426 10.69 -17.79 11.33
N VAL A 427 10.04 -16.63 11.46
CA VAL A 427 8.95 -16.24 10.57
C VAL A 427 9.45 -16.15 9.13
N LYS A 428 8.66 -16.75 8.23
CA LYS A 428 8.91 -16.77 6.79
C LYS A 428 8.79 -15.37 6.16
N THR A 429 7.88 -14.55 6.71
CA THR A 429 7.48 -13.26 6.18
C THR A 429 7.68 -12.15 7.20
N VAL A 430 8.64 -11.27 6.96
CA VAL A 430 8.92 -10.14 7.86
C VAL A 430 8.14 -8.91 7.41
N THR A 431 7.30 -8.38 8.29
CA THR A 431 6.49 -7.17 8.04
C THR A 431 7.19 -5.92 8.55
N TYR A 432 6.96 -4.80 7.87
CA TYR A 432 7.53 -3.48 8.17
C TYR A 432 6.41 -2.45 8.14
N TYR A 433 6.55 -1.40 8.96
CA TYR A 433 5.59 -0.30 8.94
C TYR A 433 5.77 0.58 7.69
N GLY A 434 6.99 0.73 7.20
CA GLY A 434 7.26 1.62 6.08
C GLY A 434 8.54 1.33 5.31
N CYS A 435 8.70 2.08 4.21
CA CYS A 435 9.78 1.95 3.25
C CYS A 435 10.14 3.33 2.68
N PHE A 436 11.43 3.62 2.50
CA PHE A 436 11.86 4.60 1.51
C PHE A 436 11.88 3.90 0.15
N PHE A 437 10.87 4.16 -0.65
CA PHE A 437 10.63 3.51 -1.92
C PHE A 437 11.13 4.39 -3.06
N GLY A 438 12.43 4.28 -3.36
CA GLY A 438 13.11 5.17 -4.28
C GLY A 438 13.13 6.62 -3.79
N ALA A 439 12.47 7.50 -4.54
CA ALA A 439 12.35 8.91 -4.21
C ALA A 439 11.31 9.21 -3.10
N GLU A 440 10.32 8.34 -2.90
CA GLU A 440 9.18 8.57 -2.02
C GLU A 440 9.30 7.81 -0.70
N ARG A 441 8.64 8.30 0.36
CA ARG A 441 8.51 7.58 1.64
C ARG A 441 7.11 7.02 1.75
N VAL A 442 6.98 5.70 1.82
CA VAL A 442 5.70 4.97 1.87
C VAL A 442 5.52 4.31 3.24
N GLU A 443 4.31 4.32 3.78
CA GLU A 443 3.96 3.67 5.03
C GLU A 443 2.57 3.01 4.99
N ILE A 444 2.32 2.07 5.90
CA ILE A 444 1.00 1.44 6.03
C ILE A 444 -0.07 2.53 6.21
N GLY A 445 -1.13 2.45 5.40
CA GLY A 445 -2.20 3.44 5.34
C GLY A 445 -2.10 4.44 4.19
N ASP A 446 -0.99 4.45 3.46
CA ASP A 446 -0.90 5.17 2.19
C ASP A 446 -1.84 4.61 1.12
N ALA A 447 -2.10 5.45 0.13
CA ALA A 447 -2.69 5.05 -1.14
C ALA A 447 -1.59 5.07 -2.22
N MET A 448 -1.54 4.07 -3.10
CA MET A 448 -0.47 3.89 -4.08
C MET A 448 -1.04 3.64 -5.48
N ARG A 449 -0.45 4.27 -6.49
CA ARG A 449 -0.82 4.05 -7.90
C ARG A 449 -0.19 2.78 -8.42
N LEU A 450 -0.92 2.07 -9.27
CA LEU A 450 -0.53 0.78 -9.83
C LEU A 450 -0.06 0.94 -11.28
N ARG A 451 0.97 0.19 -11.67
CA ARG A 451 1.48 0.17 -13.04
C ARG A 451 0.63 -0.70 -13.95
N SER A 452 0.24 -1.86 -13.44
CA SER A 452 -0.60 -2.82 -14.11
C SER A 452 -1.53 -3.49 -13.10
N LEU A 453 -2.68 -3.91 -13.60
CA LEU A 453 -3.63 -4.73 -12.87
C LEU A 453 -3.86 -6.03 -13.64
N PRO A 454 -4.13 -7.15 -12.95
CA PRO A 454 -4.57 -8.37 -13.61
C PRO A 454 -5.79 -8.11 -14.50
N ALA A 455 -5.76 -8.66 -15.72
CA ALA A 455 -6.80 -8.41 -16.72
C ALA A 455 -8.19 -8.90 -16.28
N ASP A 456 -8.26 -9.91 -15.42
CA ASP A 456 -9.50 -10.44 -14.82
C ASP A 456 -10.24 -9.44 -13.93
N LEU A 457 -9.56 -8.38 -13.46
CA LEU A 457 -10.21 -7.33 -12.68
C LEU A 457 -11.02 -6.37 -13.55
N ASN A 458 -10.81 -6.33 -14.86
CA ASN A 458 -11.45 -5.38 -15.78
C ASN A 458 -11.33 -3.90 -15.35
N VAL A 459 -10.27 -3.56 -14.60
CA VAL A 459 -9.99 -2.19 -14.14
C VAL A 459 -8.77 -1.65 -14.88
N PRO A 460 -8.89 -0.50 -15.59
CA PRO A 460 -7.72 0.18 -16.12
C PRO A 460 -6.77 0.55 -14.99
N ALA A 461 -5.50 0.12 -15.08
CA ALA A 461 -4.51 0.33 -14.04
C ALA A 461 -4.35 1.81 -13.64
N GLU A 462 -4.55 2.73 -14.59
CA GLU A 462 -4.48 4.18 -14.35
C GLU A 462 -5.52 4.69 -13.36
N THR A 463 -6.66 4.00 -13.24
CA THR A 463 -7.76 4.34 -12.33
C THR A 463 -7.73 3.55 -11.02
N GLY A 464 -6.86 2.53 -10.94
CA GLY A 464 -6.72 1.66 -9.78
C GLY A 464 -5.73 2.21 -8.77
N VAL A 465 -6.15 2.27 -7.50
CA VAL A 465 -5.33 2.71 -6.38
C VAL A 465 -5.31 1.65 -5.29
N LEU A 466 -4.12 1.28 -4.84
CA LEU A 466 -3.92 0.37 -3.71
C LEU A 466 -3.98 1.14 -2.38
N GLY A 467 -4.96 0.86 -1.54
CA GLY A 467 -4.92 1.23 -0.12
C GLY A 467 -4.03 0.26 0.64
N LEU A 468 -2.82 0.69 0.98
CA LEU A 468 -1.74 -0.14 1.51
C LEU A 468 -2.02 -0.57 2.96
N ARG A 469 -1.98 -1.89 3.20
CA ARG A 469 -2.21 -2.49 4.52
C ARG A 469 -0.96 -3.15 5.09
N PHE A 470 -0.08 -3.70 4.26
CA PHE A 470 1.14 -4.36 4.71
C PHE A 470 2.30 -4.11 3.75
N ILE A 471 3.49 -3.93 4.30
CA ILE A 471 4.77 -3.99 3.58
C ILE A 471 5.55 -5.16 4.16
N PHE A 472 6.07 -6.05 3.33
CA PHE A 472 6.78 -7.22 3.83
C PHE A 472 7.84 -7.76 2.87
N THR A 473 8.75 -8.55 3.43
CA THR A 473 9.73 -9.37 2.70
C THR A 473 9.48 -10.84 3.04
N THR A 474 9.88 -11.77 2.18
CA THR A 474 9.76 -13.21 2.45
C THR A 474 11.07 -13.95 2.13
N LYS A 475 11.39 -14.99 2.90
CA LYS A 475 12.55 -15.86 2.66
C LYS A 475 12.47 -16.60 1.31
N ASP A 476 11.27 -16.74 0.73
CA ASP A 476 11.11 -17.35 -0.60
C ASP A 476 11.65 -16.47 -1.73
N PHE A 477 11.68 -15.15 -1.52
CA PHE A 477 12.13 -14.16 -2.50
C PHE A 477 13.08 -13.17 -1.81
N PRO A 478 14.33 -13.60 -1.50
CA PRO A 478 15.33 -12.73 -0.90
C PRO A 478 15.54 -11.46 -1.73
N GLY A 479 15.70 -10.32 -1.06
CA GLY A 479 15.86 -9.01 -1.70
C GLY A 479 14.60 -8.40 -2.33
N ALA A 480 13.45 -9.09 -2.32
CA ALA A 480 12.19 -8.54 -2.81
C ALA A 480 11.32 -7.94 -1.69
N VAL A 481 10.67 -6.82 -2.00
CA VAL A 481 9.64 -6.19 -1.15
C VAL A 481 8.27 -6.33 -1.80
N PHE A 482 7.28 -6.60 -0.96
CA PHE A 482 5.89 -6.81 -1.34
C PHE A 482 4.97 -5.84 -0.62
N PHE A 483 3.91 -5.44 -1.31
CA PHE A 483 2.89 -4.51 -0.85
C PHE A 483 1.53 -5.21 -0.89
N ARG A 484 0.83 -5.33 0.25
CA ARG A 484 -0.51 -5.91 0.31
C ARG A 484 -1.54 -4.86 0.68
N GLY A 485 -2.68 -4.86 -0.01
CA GLY A 485 -3.75 -3.92 0.28
C GLY A 485 -5.04 -4.17 -0.50
N HIS A 486 -5.96 -3.23 -0.41
CA HIS A 486 -7.23 -3.25 -1.14
C HIS A 486 -7.13 -2.37 -2.39
N ILE A 487 -7.72 -2.79 -3.50
CA ILE A 487 -7.78 -2.02 -4.74
C ILE A 487 -9.08 -1.22 -4.75
N TYR A 488 -8.95 0.09 -4.90
CA TYR A 488 -10.03 1.04 -5.09
C TYR A 488 -9.99 1.59 -6.52
N GLN A 489 -11.16 1.89 -7.07
CA GLN A 489 -11.28 2.54 -8.37
C GLN A 489 -12.22 3.75 -8.26
N LEU A 490 -11.86 4.85 -8.92
CA LEU A 490 -12.78 5.96 -9.09
C LEU A 490 -13.83 5.61 -10.16
N VAL A 491 -15.09 5.57 -9.77
CA VAL A 491 -16.22 5.16 -10.59
C VAL A 491 -17.37 6.15 -10.48
N SER A 492 -18.33 6.06 -11.40
CA SER A 492 -19.57 6.84 -11.32
C SER A 492 -20.47 6.33 -10.17
N GLU A 493 -21.29 7.21 -9.60
CA GLU A 493 -22.10 6.95 -8.40
C GLU A 493 -23.13 5.80 -8.54
N ASP A 494 -23.46 5.41 -9.77
CA ASP A 494 -24.37 4.32 -10.13
C ASP A 494 -23.73 2.92 -10.05
N GLN A 495 -22.41 2.83 -9.86
CA GLN A 495 -21.70 1.55 -9.81
C GLN A 495 -21.88 0.84 -8.46
N PRO A 496 -21.89 -0.51 -8.43
CA PRO A 496 -21.95 -1.26 -7.18
C PRO A 496 -20.65 -1.11 -6.37
N ASN A 497 -20.69 -1.49 -5.09
CA ASN A 497 -19.53 -1.54 -4.18
C ASN A 497 -18.88 -0.18 -3.86
N ILE A 498 -19.65 0.92 -3.94
CA ILE A 498 -19.19 2.23 -3.45
C ILE A 498 -18.83 2.16 -1.97
N VAL A 499 -17.63 2.66 -1.65
CA VAL A 499 -17.09 2.68 -0.31
C VAL A 499 -17.39 4.02 0.35
N ARG A 500 -17.83 3.98 1.60
CA ARG A 500 -18.05 5.19 2.41
C ARG A 500 -16.71 5.85 2.74
N ASP A 501 -16.67 7.18 2.79
CA ASP A 501 -15.44 7.97 2.96
C ASP A 501 -14.64 7.57 4.21
N GLU A 502 -15.33 7.23 5.31
CA GLU A 502 -14.72 6.76 6.57
C GLU A 502 -13.96 5.44 6.45
N HIS A 503 -14.23 4.63 5.43
CA HIS A 503 -13.54 3.38 5.16
C HIS A 503 -12.42 3.54 4.12
N LEU A 504 -12.32 4.69 3.46
CA LEU A 504 -11.26 4.96 2.50
C LEU A 504 -9.91 5.29 3.20
N PRO A 505 -8.77 4.92 2.57
CA PRO A 505 -7.45 5.42 2.95
C PRO A 505 -7.46 6.95 3.05
N LEU A 506 -6.65 7.52 3.96
CA LEU A 506 -6.70 8.96 4.27
C LEU A 506 -6.57 9.86 3.03
N ALA A 507 -5.67 9.52 2.10
CA ALA A 507 -5.49 10.29 0.87
C ALA A 507 -6.73 10.24 -0.05
N LEU A 508 -7.35 9.05 -0.21
CA LEU A 508 -8.57 8.88 -1.00
C LEU A 508 -9.79 9.52 -0.32
N ARG A 509 -9.87 9.45 1.00
CA ARG A 509 -10.88 10.15 1.80
C ARG A 509 -10.80 11.66 1.59
N SER A 510 -9.60 12.23 1.74
CA SER A 510 -9.36 13.66 1.53
C SER A 510 -9.76 14.10 0.12
N GLU A 511 -9.41 13.28 -0.88
CA GLU A 511 -9.79 13.51 -2.27
C GLU A 511 -11.31 13.44 -2.49
N SER A 512 -11.98 12.42 -1.95
CA SER A 512 -13.43 12.24 -2.04
C SER A 512 -14.19 13.43 -1.42
N GLN A 513 -13.81 13.82 -0.21
CA GLN A 513 -14.42 14.95 0.51
C GLN A 513 -14.24 16.27 -0.27
N TRP A 514 -13.05 16.51 -0.81
CA TRP A 514 -12.81 17.68 -1.65
C TRP A 514 -13.67 17.67 -2.92
N ARG A 515 -13.73 16.54 -3.64
CA ARG A 515 -14.58 16.39 -4.84
C ARG A 515 -16.04 16.73 -4.55
N HIS A 516 -16.57 16.32 -3.39
CA HIS A 516 -17.94 16.68 -3.00
C HIS A 516 -18.09 18.18 -2.76
N SER A 517 -17.09 18.82 -2.14
CA SER A 517 -17.10 20.26 -1.85
C SER A 517 -17.12 21.14 -3.10
N VAL A 518 -16.49 20.69 -4.20
CA VAL A 518 -16.45 21.40 -5.49
C VAL A 518 -17.55 20.96 -6.47
N GLY A 519 -18.51 20.14 -6.02
CA GLY A 519 -19.67 19.74 -6.81
C GLY A 519 -19.42 18.61 -7.80
N ALA A 520 -18.30 17.89 -7.70
CA ALA A 520 -17.95 16.74 -8.52
C ALA A 520 -18.44 15.41 -7.92
N LYS A 521 -19.66 15.40 -7.37
CA LYS A 521 -20.24 14.28 -6.62
C LYS A 521 -20.49 13.02 -7.46
N ARG A 522 -20.46 13.15 -8.80
CA ARG A 522 -20.62 12.04 -9.74
C ARG A 522 -19.57 10.93 -9.56
N TRP A 523 -18.41 11.26 -9.00
CA TRP A 523 -17.29 10.33 -8.85
C TRP A 523 -17.16 9.85 -7.40
N ARG A 524 -17.12 8.54 -7.21
CA ARG A 524 -16.99 7.84 -5.93
C ARG A 524 -15.94 6.75 -6.03
N TYR A 525 -15.35 6.33 -4.91
CA TYR A 525 -14.46 5.18 -4.90
C TYR A 525 -15.24 3.89 -4.64
N ALA A 526 -15.08 2.91 -5.51
CA ALA A 526 -15.56 1.54 -5.31
C ALA A 526 -14.42 0.61 -4.89
N LEU A 527 -14.75 -0.39 -4.08
CA LEU A 527 -13.83 -1.48 -3.75
C LEU A 527 -13.86 -2.52 -4.87
N VAL A 528 -12.70 -2.74 -5.50
CA VAL A 528 -12.55 -3.69 -6.61
C VAL A 528 -12.15 -5.07 -6.09
N LYS A 529 -11.13 -5.11 -5.22
CA LYS A 529 -10.59 -6.36 -4.69
C LYS A 529 -9.86 -6.14 -3.39
N GLU A 530 -9.94 -7.11 -2.49
CA GLU A 530 -9.29 -7.04 -1.18
C GLU A 530 -7.99 -7.84 -1.12
N ASN A 531 -7.08 -7.40 -0.24
CA ASN A 531 -5.88 -8.14 0.17
C ASN A 531 -4.98 -8.64 -0.97
N VAL A 532 -4.88 -7.86 -2.05
CA VAL A 532 -4.02 -8.16 -3.20
C VAL A 532 -2.57 -7.83 -2.88
N VAL A 533 -1.65 -8.71 -3.31
CA VAL A 533 -0.21 -8.56 -3.12
C VAL A 533 0.44 -8.12 -4.44
N PHE A 534 1.27 -7.09 -4.36
CA PHE A 534 2.05 -6.55 -5.46
C PHE A 534 3.55 -6.61 -5.14
N LYS A 535 4.35 -6.90 -6.17
CA LYS A 535 5.81 -6.66 -6.14
C LYS A 535 6.08 -5.18 -6.38
N GLU A 536 7.26 -4.72 -5.99
CA GLU A 536 7.67 -3.33 -6.24
C GLU A 536 7.52 -2.85 -7.69
N GLN A 537 7.74 -3.71 -8.70
CA GLN A 537 7.65 -3.30 -10.11
C GLN A 537 6.22 -3.00 -10.57
N SER A 538 5.22 -3.46 -9.82
CA SER A 538 3.80 -3.17 -10.09
C SER A 538 3.34 -1.85 -9.49
N ILE A 539 4.20 -1.17 -8.71
CA ILE A 539 3.89 0.09 -8.05
C ILE A 539 4.51 1.25 -8.83
N ARG A 540 3.69 2.24 -9.16
CA ARG A 540 4.14 3.50 -9.76
C ARG A 540 4.71 4.48 -8.72
N GLY A 541 4.04 4.57 -7.57
CA GLY A 541 4.38 5.49 -6.48
C GLY A 541 3.16 5.85 -5.64
N ARG A 542 3.30 6.84 -4.77
CA ARG A 542 2.24 7.34 -3.87
C ARG A 542 1.15 8.06 -4.65
N PHE A 543 -0.09 7.84 -4.25
CA PHE A 543 -1.21 8.65 -4.70
C PHE A 543 -1.17 10.01 -3.97
N TYR A 544 -1.21 11.08 -4.75
CA TYR A 544 -1.30 12.45 -4.23
C TYR A 544 -2.70 13.01 -4.50
N PRO A 545 -3.43 13.48 -3.48
CA PRO A 545 -4.73 14.11 -3.70
C PRO A 545 -4.60 15.31 -4.64
N THR A 546 -5.49 15.39 -5.62
CA THR A 546 -5.46 16.40 -6.69
C THR A 546 -5.46 17.81 -6.10
N HIS A 547 -6.30 18.05 -5.10
CA HIS A 547 -6.42 19.36 -4.44
C HIS A 547 -5.23 19.78 -3.59
N ARG A 548 -4.30 18.87 -3.29
CA ARG A 548 -3.05 19.17 -2.56
C ARG A 548 -1.91 19.43 -3.54
N LEU A 549 -1.78 18.59 -4.56
CA LEU A 549 -0.64 18.62 -5.47
C LEU A 549 -0.84 19.59 -6.64
N LEU A 550 -2.02 19.60 -7.26
CA LEU A 550 -2.25 20.37 -8.48
C LEU A 550 -2.15 21.90 -8.31
N PRO A 551 -2.56 22.51 -7.19
CA PRO A 551 -2.29 23.93 -6.95
C PRO A 551 -0.80 24.30 -6.97
N ILE A 552 0.07 23.33 -6.67
CA ILE A 552 1.52 23.50 -6.68
C ILE A 552 2.07 23.25 -8.09
N LEU A 553 1.57 22.23 -8.80
CA LEU A 553 2.05 21.90 -10.15
C LEU A 553 1.55 22.88 -11.23
N ASN A 554 0.25 23.13 -11.25
CA ASN A 554 -0.42 23.95 -12.26
C ASN A 554 -1.62 24.71 -11.65
N PRO A 555 -1.38 25.85 -10.96
CA PRO A 555 -2.44 26.59 -10.26
C PRO A 555 -3.53 27.12 -11.21
N ALA A 556 -3.16 27.52 -12.43
CA ALA A 556 -4.12 28.06 -13.40
C ALA A 556 -5.09 26.98 -13.90
N GLU A 557 -4.58 25.81 -14.27
CA GLU A 557 -5.40 24.68 -14.69
C GLU A 557 -6.26 24.15 -13.54
N PHE A 558 -5.72 24.09 -12.32
CA PHE A 558 -6.48 23.75 -11.13
C PHE A 558 -7.68 24.66 -10.94
N GLN A 559 -7.46 25.98 -10.94
CA GLN A 559 -8.51 26.98 -10.74
C GLN A 559 -9.58 26.89 -11.84
N SER A 560 -9.16 26.74 -13.11
CA SER A 560 -10.07 26.56 -14.24
C SER A 560 -10.93 25.29 -14.10
N SER A 561 -10.31 24.18 -13.70
CA SER A 561 -10.97 22.88 -13.56
C SER A 561 -11.98 22.85 -12.42
N VAL A 562 -11.64 23.50 -11.29
CA VAL A 562 -12.56 23.71 -10.17
C VAL A 562 -13.72 24.61 -10.58
N ALA A 563 -13.46 25.72 -11.29
CA ALA A 563 -14.50 26.63 -11.76
C ALA A 563 -15.48 25.94 -12.73
N GLN A 564 -14.98 25.04 -13.58
CA GLN A 564 -15.77 24.26 -14.52
C GLN A 564 -16.40 22.99 -13.90
N ARG A 565 -16.10 22.68 -12.63
CA ARG A 565 -16.49 21.43 -11.94
C ARG A 565 -16.04 20.16 -12.68
N ARG A 566 -14.93 20.25 -13.42
CA ARG A 566 -14.30 19.16 -14.17
C ARG A 566 -12.99 18.78 -13.51
N VAL A 567 -13.10 18.09 -12.38
CA VAL A 567 -11.94 17.63 -11.57
C VAL A 567 -11.56 16.20 -11.92
N ASP A 568 -11.46 15.89 -13.21
CA ASP A 568 -11.01 14.58 -13.66
C ASP A 568 -9.52 14.39 -13.29
N ASP A 569 -9.00 13.16 -13.32
CA ASP A 569 -7.64 12.87 -12.83
C ASP A 569 -6.59 13.47 -13.81
N GLN A 570 -5.91 14.56 -13.41
CA GLN A 570 -5.23 15.44 -14.37
C GLN A 570 -3.76 15.09 -14.66
N TYR A 571 -3.13 14.20 -13.89
CA TYR A 571 -1.69 13.95 -14.04
C TYR A 571 -1.37 12.47 -14.31
N ALA A 572 -1.61 12.05 -15.56
CA ALA A 572 -1.18 10.73 -16.06
C ALA A 572 0.34 10.49 -15.92
N HIS A 573 1.13 11.57 -15.94
CA HIS A 573 2.59 11.54 -15.96
C HIS A 573 3.28 11.54 -14.58
N LEU A 574 2.54 11.50 -13.47
CA LEU A 574 3.14 11.36 -12.14
C LEU A 574 3.46 9.88 -11.84
N ASN A 575 4.39 9.64 -10.91
CA ASN A 575 4.74 8.30 -10.40
C ASN A 575 5.39 7.39 -11.46
N ASN A 576 6.48 7.87 -12.06
CA ASN A 576 7.27 7.16 -13.07
C ASN A 576 8.50 6.47 -12.46
N ARG A 577 8.34 5.84 -11.28
CA ARG A 577 9.45 5.19 -10.59
C ARG A 577 10.12 4.16 -11.50
N MET A 578 11.44 4.21 -11.59
CA MET A 578 12.23 3.31 -12.44
C MET A 578 11.85 3.33 -13.95
N ASP A 579 11.21 4.40 -14.45
CA ASP A 579 10.96 4.56 -15.89
C ASP A 579 12.15 5.21 -16.64
N GLY A 580 13.15 5.70 -15.88
CA GLY A 580 14.36 6.32 -16.44
C GLY A 580 15.43 5.33 -16.90
N VAL A 581 16.62 5.83 -17.25
CA VAL A 581 17.80 4.98 -17.52
C VAL A 581 18.58 4.83 -16.22
N GLY A 582 18.43 3.70 -15.55
CA GLY A 582 19.13 3.41 -14.29
C GLY A 582 19.23 1.92 -14.01
N ARG A 583 20.20 1.54 -13.19
CA ARG A 583 20.36 0.15 -12.73
C ARG A 583 19.67 -0.03 -11.40
N TYR A 584 18.88 -1.09 -11.28
CA TYR A 584 18.27 -1.47 -10.01
C TYR A 584 19.33 -1.82 -8.96
N LEU A 585 19.29 -1.11 -7.83
CA LEU A 585 20.24 -1.24 -6.73
C LEU A 585 19.68 -2.03 -5.55
N GLY A 586 18.38 -2.34 -5.58
CA GLY A 586 17.71 -3.14 -4.56
C GLY A 586 17.71 -2.49 -3.18
N ARG A 587 17.67 -3.36 -2.16
CA ARG A 587 17.57 -2.96 -0.76
C ARG A 587 18.85 -2.31 -0.26
N LYS A 588 18.71 -1.21 0.46
CA LYS A 588 19.72 -0.56 1.31
C LYS A 588 19.31 -0.70 2.78
N ILE A 589 20.30 -0.60 3.66
CA ILE A 589 20.11 -0.79 5.11
C ILE A 589 19.22 0.32 5.68
N ASN A 590 19.48 1.57 5.30
CA ASN A 590 18.76 2.74 5.76
C ASN A 590 18.84 3.86 4.70
N ARG A 591 18.20 4.99 4.95
CA ARG A 591 18.13 6.11 4.00
C ARG A 591 19.46 6.82 3.83
N ILE A 592 20.27 6.97 4.87
CA ILE A 592 21.58 7.64 4.76
C ILE A 592 22.56 6.81 3.92
N ASP A 593 22.49 5.48 4.00
CA ASP A 593 23.28 4.55 3.18
C ASP A 593 22.84 4.57 1.71
N THR A 594 21.55 4.75 1.44
CA THR A 594 21.05 5.02 0.09
C THR A 594 21.70 6.28 -0.50
N LEU A 595 21.82 7.35 0.29
CA LEU A 595 22.45 8.59 -0.15
C LEU A 595 23.97 8.41 -0.33
N GLY A 596 24.66 7.81 0.64
CA GLY A 596 26.10 7.58 0.61
C GLY A 596 26.87 8.85 0.28
N ALA A 597 27.79 8.77 -0.68
CA ALA A 597 28.63 9.90 -1.11
C ALA A 597 27.87 11.04 -1.83
N SER A 598 26.55 10.94 -2.04
CA SER A 598 25.76 12.02 -2.66
C SER A 598 25.45 13.19 -1.74
N VAL A 599 25.76 13.04 -0.46
CA VAL A 599 25.65 14.07 0.57
C VAL A 599 26.95 14.13 1.38
N THR A 600 27.11 15.14 2.22
CA THR A 600 28.29 15.25 3.10
C THR A 600 28.29 14.11 4.13
N HIS A 601 29.47 13.70 4.61
CA HIS A 601 29.58 12.63 5.62
C HIS A 601 28.93 13.00 6.98
N THR A 602 28.76 14.29 7.24
CA THR A 602 28.06 14.83 8.40
C THR A 602 26.55 14.96 8.20
N ALA A 603 26.03 14.62 7.01
CA ALA A 603 24.61 14.69 6.70
C ALA A 603 23.76 13.90 7.70
N ARG A 604 22.62 14.48 8.05
CA ARG A 604 21.63 13.86 8.94
C ARG A 604 20.23 14.11 8.39
N ILE A 605 19.35 13.13 8.61
CA ILE A 605 17.93 13.24 8.33
C ILE A 605 17.21 13.13 9.66
N SER A 606 16.45 14.16 10.01
CA SER A 606 15.58 14.17 11.18
C SER A 606 14.28 13.43 10.84
N LEU A 607 14.25 12.15 11.17
CA LEU A 607 13.09 11.28 11.03
C LEU A 607 12.23 11.31 12.29
N GLU A 608 10.93 11.06 12.12
CA GLU A 608 9.98 10.94 13.21
C GLU A 608 10.31 9.73 14.11
N SER A 609 10.01 9.83 15.41
CA SER A 609 10.41 8.83 16.42
C SER A 609 9.88 7.41 16.19
N PHE A 610 8.82 7.26 15.41
CA PHE A 610 8.26 5.96 15.04
C PHE A 610 8.99 5.29 13.86
N ILE A 611 9.97 5.96 13.25
CA ILE A 611 10.81 5.43 12.17
C ILE A 611 12.10 4.89 12.77
N ARG A 612 12.28 3.57 12.72
CA ARG A 612 13.49 2.87 13.17
C ARG A 612 14.14 2.17 11.98
N GLU A 613 15.24 2.73 11.49
CA GLU A 613 16.02 2.13 10.40
C GLU A 613 17.11 1.19 10.93
N GLY A 614 17.76 0.41 10.05
CA GLY A 614 18.99 -0.32 10.39
C GLY A 614 18.90 -1.85 10.43
N ASP A 615 17.78 -2.45 10.01
CA ASP A 615 17.70 -3.90 9.86
C ASP A 615 18.58 -4.35 8.68
N GLN A 616 19.57 -5.20 8.98
CA GLN A 616 20.45 -5.83 7.98
C GLN A 616 19.62 -6.52 6.88
N PRO A 617 20.08 -6.50 5.61
CA PRO A 617 19.48 -7.30 4.56
C PRO A 617 19.56 -8.77 4.98
N VAL A 618 18.46 -9.52 4.85
CA VAL A 618 18.53 -10.97 4.96
C VAL A 618 19.25 -11.45 3.70
N GLU A 619 20.47 -11.95 3.83
CA GLU A 619 21.26 -12.53 2.73
C GLU A 619 20.52 -13.69 2.05
#